data_AF-A0A6P3GQT5-F1
#
_entry.id   AF-A0A6P3GQT5-F1
#
_cell.length_a   1.000
_cell.length_b   1.000
_cell.length_c   1.000
_cell.angle_alpha   90.00
_cell.angle_beta   90.00
_cell.angle_gamma   90.00
#
_symmetry.space_group_name_H-M   'P 1'
#
loop_
_entity.id
_entity.type
_entity.pdbx_description
1 polymer ?
#
loop_
_entity_poly.entity_id
_entity_poly.type
_entity_poly.pdbx_seq_one_letter_code
_entity_poly.pdbx_strand_id
1 'polypeptide(L)'
;MVTGGLGRQLLQRTVVPPTMNVPVSYNDSYDTRILFWAQNFSVAYGEHWEDLTSRTFGVQDLNLTGSFWNDSVARLVLTYDSLFGTMVTFK
;
A
#
# COMPACT_ATOMS: atom_id res chain seq x y z
N MET A 1 -32.05 47.46 -8.22
CA MET A 1 -30.70 47.01 -8.60
C MET A 1 -30.49 45.61 -8.03
N VAL A 2 -30.22 44.65 -8.93
CA VAL A 2 -29.71 43.28 -8.79
C VAL A 2 -30.28 42.34 -7.70
N THR A 3 -31.11 41.42 -8.19
CA THR A 3 -31.41 40.08 -7.67
C THR A 3 -30.17 39.18 -7.67
N GLY A 4 -29.71 38.69 -6.50
CA GLY A 4 -28.61 37.72 -6.37
C GLY A 4 -29.14 36.37 -5.91
N GLY A 5 -29.15 35.39 -6.83
CA GLY A 5 -29.95 34.17 -6.75
C GLY A 5 -29.51 33.13 -5.70
N LEU A 6 -30.54 32.49 -5.14
CA LEU A 6 -30.51 31.15 -4.55
C LEU A 6 -30.24 30.15 -5.67
N GLY A 7 -28.98 29.81 -5.91
CA GLY A 7 -28.65 28.82 -6.93
C GLY A 7 -27.18 28.46 -6.94
N ARG A 8 -26.92 27.18 -6.68
CA ARG A 8 -25.62 26.49 -6.73
C ARG A 8 -24.77 26.63 -5.47
N GLN A 9 -25.25 26.00 -4.40
CA GLN A 9 -24.33 25.30 -3.51
C GLN A 9 -23.69 24.19 -4.36
N LEU A 10 -22.49 24.49 -4.88
CA LEU A 10 -21.62 23.51 -5.52
C LEU A 10 -21.54 22.31 -4.57
N LEU A 11 -21.68 21.08 -5.08
CA LEU A 11 -21.33 19.89 -4.31
C LEU A 11 -19.86 20.04 -3.93
N GLN A 12 -19.59 20.58 -2.75
CA GLN A 12 -18.27 20.64 -2.19
C GLN A 12 -17.91 19.19 -1.87
N ARG A 13 -17.28 18.53 -2.84
CA ARG A 13 -16.64 17.24 -2.65
C ARG A 13 -15.61 17.49 -1.57
N THR A 14 -15.90 17.05 -0.34
CA THR A 14 -14.90 16.96 0.71
C THR A 14 -13.76 16.13 0.12
N VAL A 15 -12.68 16.79 -0.28
CA VAL A 15 -11.44 16.12 -0.63
C VAL A 15 -10.91 15.63 0.70
N VAL A 16 -11.31 14.42 1.09
CA VAL A 16 -10.70 13.73 2.21
C VAL A 16 -9.22 13.63 1.83
N PRO A 17 -8.30 14.19 2.64
CA PRO A 17 -6.88 14.04 2.38
C PRO A 17 -6.60 12.53 2.19
N PRO A 18 -5.81 12.15 1.18
CA PRO A 18 -5.48 10.74 1.01
C PRO A 18 -4.91 10.23 2.33
N THR A 19 -5.51 9.17 2.85
CA THR A 19 -4.97 8.46 4.01
C THR A 19 -3.55 8.05 3.64
N MET A 20 -2.57 8.65 4.33
CA MET A 20 -1.17 8.34 4.10
C MET A 20 -0.87 7.00 4.74
N ASN A 21 -0.58 6.02 3.90
CA ASN A 21 -0.14 4.69 4.31
C ASN A 21 1.21 4.80 5.03
N VAL A 22 1.40 4.03 6.12
CA VAL A 22 2.72 3.89 6.75
C VAL A 22 3.56 2.96 5.87
N PRO A 23 4.83 3.29 5.60
CA PRO A 23 5.68 2.41 4.78
C PRO A 23 5.94 1.07 5.49
N VAL A 24 5.99 0.01 4.70
CA VAL A 24 6.54 -1.28 5.14
C VAL A 24 8.04 -1.09 5.34
N SER A 25 8.55 -1.49 6.51
CA SER A 25 9.96 -1.44 6.84
C SER A 25 10.53 -2.84 7.01
N TYR A 26 11.58 -3.14 6.25
CA TYR A 26 12.45 -4.27 6.55
C TYR A 26 13.66 -3.76 7.32
N ASN A 27 13.77 -4.22 8.55
CA ASN A 27 14.82 -3.86 9.48
C ASN A 27 15.83 -4.99 9.59
N ASP A 28 17.10 -4.63 9.71
CA ASP A 28 18.15 -5.51 10.20
C ASP A 28 18.33 -5.28 11.71
N SER A 29 19.31 -5.94 12.33
CA SER A 29 19.55 -5.95 13.78
C SER A 29 19.68 -4.57 14.44
N TYR A 30 19.95 -3.51 13.67
CA TYR A 30 20.21 -2.17 14.21
C TYR A 30 19.50 -1.02 13.47
N ASP A 31 19.10 -1.18 12.21
CA ASP A 31 18.59 -0.09 11.37
C ASP A 31 17.56 -0.55 10.34
N THR A 32 16.71 0.38 9.91
CA THR A 32 15.82 0.20 8.75
C THR A 32 16.62 0.20 7.46
N ARG A 33 16.50 -0.88 6.67
CA ARG A 33 17.29 -1.08 5.45
C ARG A 33 16.48 -0.83 4.18
N ILE A 34 15.22 -1.25 4.17
CA ILE A 34 14.35 -1.11 3.01
C ILE A 34 13.03 -0.51 3.47
N LEU A 35 12.57 0.51 2.75
CA LEU A 35 11.25 1.10 2.90
C LEU A 35 10.47 0.88 1.61
N PHE A 36 9.24 0.38 1.75
CA PHE A 36 8.31 0.22 0.64
C PHE A 36 7.01 0.95 0.95
N TRP A 37 6.57 1.78 0.02
CA TRP A 37 5.37 2.60 0.16
C TRP A 37 4.65 2.74 -1.18
N ALA A 38 3.32 2.72 -1.12
CA ALA A 38 2.48 3.09 -2.24
C ALA A 38 1.14 3.64 -1.72
N GLN A 39 0.51 4.51 -2.53
CA GLN A 39 -0.86 4.93 -2.28
C GLN A 39 -1.87 3.82 -2.57
N ASN A 40 -1.61 3.03 -3.61
CA ASN A 40 -2.41 1.90 -4.03
C ASN A 40 -1.47 0.79 -4.49
N PHE A 41 -1.72 -0.44 -4.04
CA PHE A 41 -0.91 -1.60 -4.37
C PHE A 41 -1.85 -2.77 -4.70
N SER A 42 -1.94 -3.07 -5.99
CA SER A 42 -2.81 -4.13 -6.51
C SER A 42 -2.01 -5.08 -7.39
N VAL A 43 -2.42 -6.34 -7.39
CA VAL A 43 -1.83 -7.39 -8.22
C VAL A 43 -2.90 -7.98 -9.12
N ALA A 44 -2.53 -8.25 -10.35
CA ALA A 44 -3.36 -8.95 -11.31
C ALA A 44 -2.81 -10.35 -11.59
N TYR A 45 -3.69 -11.34 -11.65
CA TYR A 45 -3.38 -12.69 -12.13
C TYR A 45 -4.49 -13.17 -13.07
N GLY A 46 -4.17 -13.29 -14.36
CA GLY A 46 -5.18 -13.48 -15.40
C GLY A 46 -6.13 -12.28 -15.47
N GLU A 47 -7.43 -12.53 -15.33
CA GLU A 47 -8.48 -11.49 -15.31
C GLU A 47 -8.84 -11.01 -13.88
N HIS A 48 -8.20 -11.59 -12.86
CA HIS A 48 -8.48 -11.26 -11.46
C HIS A 48 -7.56 -10.16 -10.95
N TRP A 49 -8.15 -9.16 -10.31
CA TRP A 49 -7.45 -8.08 -9.62
C TRP A 49 -7.68 -8.20 -8.12
N GLU A 50 -6.62 -8.08 -7.34
CA GLU A 50 -6.67 -8.06 -5.89
C GLU A 50 -5.98 -6.79 -5.37
N ASP A 51 -6.68 -6.05 -4.52
CA ASP A 51 -6.15 -4.88 -3.82
C ASP A 51 -5.46 -5.33 -2.53
N LEU A 52 -4.14 -5.14 -2.50
CA LEU A 52 -3.28 -5.50 -1.39
C LEU A 52 -2.95 -4.30 -0.51
N THR A 53 -3.44 -3.09 -0.80
CA THR A 53 -3.07 -1.85 -0.12
C THR A 53 -3.24 -1.98 1.40
N SER A 54 -4.44 -2.33 1.87
CA SER A 54 -4.71 -2.51 3.30
C SER A 54 -3.99 -3.71 3.90
N ARG A 55 -3.76 -4.77 3.11
CA ARG A 55 -3.03 -5.97 3.55
C ARG A 55 -1.52 -5.74 3.65
N THR A 56 -1.01 -4.68 3.04
CA THR A 56 0.43 -4.39 2.96
C THR A 56 0.80 -3.24 3.88
N PHE A 57 0.02 -2.16 3.88
CA PHE A 57 0.34 -0.95 4.64
C PHE A 57 -0.57 -0.73 5.87
N GLY A 58 -1.61 -1.55 6.03
CA GLY A 58 -2.55 -1.48 7.16
C GLY A 58 -2.32 -2.53 8.24
N VAL A 59 -1.32 -3.41 8.08
CA VAL A 59 -1.00 -4.50 9.01
C VAL A 59 0.41 -4.34 9.56
N GLN A 60 0.61 -4.73 10.82
CA GLN A 60 1.91 -4.65 11.47
C GLN A 60 2.79 -5.88 11.21
N ASP A 61 2.16 -7.04 10.96
CA ASP A 61 2.83 -8.35 10.90
C ASP A 61 2.85 -8.93 9.47
N LEU A 62 3.20 -8.11 8.47
CA LEU A 62 3.39 -8.60 7.11
C LEU A 62 4.57 -9.58 7.07
N ASN A 63 4.41 -10.74 6.43
CA ASN A 63 5.46 -11.75 6.37
C ASN A 63 6.55 -11.36 5.37
N LEU A 64 7.67 -10.87 5.92
CA LEU A 64 8.85 -10.44 5.17
C LEU A 64 9.96 -11.51 5.09
N THR A 65 9.67 -12.76 5.45
CA THR A 65 10.65 -13.84 5.49
C THR A 65 11.34 -14.02 4.14
N GLY A 66 12.67 -14.06 4.13
CA GLY A 66 13.49 -14.15 2.91
C GLY A 66 13.91 -12.79 2.34
N SER A 67 13.42 -11.68 2.91
CA SER A 67 14.00 -10.37 2.67
C SER A 67 15.46 -10.37 3.16
N PHE A 68 16.32 -9.68 2.43
CA PHE A 68 17.71 -9.53 2.81
C PHE A 68 18.28 -8.24 2.25
N TRP A 69 19.38 -7.81 2.85
CA TRP A 69 20.17 -6.72 2.32
C TRP A 69 21.65 -7.01 2.55
N ASN A 70 22.50 -6.51 1.66
CA ASN A 70 23.94 -6.38 1.84
C ASN A 70 24.46 -5.20 1.01
N ASP A 71 25.77 -4.96 1.02
CA ASP A 71 26.40 -3.82 0.36
C ASP A 71 26.19 -3.75 -1.17
N SER A 72 25.78 -4.83 -1.81
CA SER A 72 25.61 -4.92 -3.27
C SER A 72 24.17 -5.17 -3.72
N VAL A 73 23.35 -5.83 -2.89
CA VAL A 73 22.00 -6.27 -3.25
C VAL A 73 21.05 -6.15 -2.07
N ALA A 74 19.88 -5.58 -2.33
CA ALA A 74 18.75 -5.59 -1.42
C ALA A 74 17.55 -6.27 -2.08
N ARG A 75 16.86 -7.13 -1.33
CA ARG A 75 15.63 -7.79 -1.75
C ARG A 75 14.59 -7.69 -0.66
N LEU A 76 13.42 -7.17 -1.03
CA LEU A 76 12.23 -7.21 -0.19
C LEU A 76 11.36 -8.37 -0.66
N VAL A 77 10.98 -9.24 0.27
CA VAL A 77 10.07 -10.36 0.03
C VAL A 77 8.77 -10.08 0.75
N LEU A 78 7.64 -10.25 0.05
CA LEU A 78 6.30 -10.07 0.60
C LEU A 78 5.53 -11.38 0.42
N THR A 79 5.14 -12.03 1.51
CA THR A 79 4.36 -13.28 1.48
C THR A 79 2.93 -13.04 1.97
N TYR A 80 1.96 -13.54 1.22
CA TYR A 80 0.53 -13.48 1.52
C TYR A 80 -0.06 -14.89 1.52
N ASP A 81 -0.67 -15.32 2.64
CA ASP A 81 -1.11 -16.71 2.82
C ASP A 81 -2.34 -17.12 1.99
N SER A 82 -3.19 -16.16 1.63
CA SER A 82 -4.44 -16.42 0.90
C SER A 82 -4.69 -15.34 -0.16
N LEU A 83 -3.76 -15.28 -1.12
CA LEU A 83 -3.89 -14.47 -2.33
C LEU A 83 -4.25 -15.40 -3.50
N PHE A 84 -5.39 -15.16 -4.14
CA PHE A 84 -5.95 -16.06 -5.17
C PHE A 84 -6.16 -17.52 -4.67
N GLY A 85 -6.47 -17.70 -3.38
CA GLY A 85 -6.73 -19.01 -2.78
C GLY A 85 -5.46 -19.85 -2.48
N THR A 86 -4.28 -19.25 -2.56
CA THR A 86 -3.01 -19.91 -2.23
C THR A 86 -2.02 -18.95 -1.57
N MET A 87 -0.91 -19.49 -1.07
CA MET A 87 0.21 -18.70 -0.57
C MET A 87 1.02 -18.15 -1.74
N VAL A 88 1.20 -16.83 -1.79
CA VAL A 88 1.94 -16.14 -2.85
C VAL A 88 3.07 -15.32 -2.24
N THR A 89 4.26 -15.45 -2.81
CA THR A 89 5.47 -14.72 -2.39
C THR A 89 6.02 -13.91 -3.55
N PHE A 90 6.14 -12.59 -3.37
CA PHE A 90 6.84 -11.68 -4.28
C PHE A 90 8.28 -11.48 -3.79
N LYS A 91 9.27 -11.49 -4.70
CA LYS A 91 10.70 -11.47 -4.36
C LYS A 91 11.52 -10.69 -5.39
#